data_AF-A0A328YIA4-F1
#
_entry.id   AF-A0A328YIA4-F1
#
_cell.length_a   1.000
_cell.length_b   1.000
_cell.length_c   1.000
_cell.angle_alpha   90.00
_cell.angle_beta   90.00
_cell.angle_gamma   90.00
#
_symmetry.space_group_name_H-M   'P 1'
#
loop_
_entity.id
_entity.type
_entity.pdbx_description
1 polymer ?
#
loop_
_entity_poly.entity_id
_entity_poly.type
_entity_poly.pdbx_seq_one_letter_code
_entity_poly.pdbx_strand_id
1 'polypeptide(L)'
;MEYLFIHKPNDKSIILDLISDFKKYSKEELIKDYNRAVEIGIIGSRAQAQRLIALNVAFKTHFSKSPIKIEDNILIRLTDKIELFENDWRYLEN
;
A
#
# COMPACT_ATOMS: atom_id res chain seq x y z
N MET A 1 9.09 4.45 -8.45
CA MET A 1 8.56 3.60 -9.55
C MET A 1 7.05 3.79 -9.63
N GLU A 2 6.49 3.67 -10.82
CA GLU A 2 5.07 3.95 -11.09
C GLU A 2 4.43 2.78 -11.83
N TYR A 3 3.17 2.51 -11.55
CA TYR A 3 2.40 1.45 -12.20
C TYR A 3 1.01 1.91 -12.58
N LEU A 4 0.63 1.66 -13.83
CA LEU A 4 -0.68 1.97 -14.38
C LEU A 4 -1.64 0.80 -14.13
N PHE A 5 -2.58 0.98 -13.21
CA PHE A 5 -3.60 0.00 -12.87
C PHE A 5 -4.89 0.23 -13.67
N ILE A 6 -5.10 -0.57 -14.71
CA ILE A 6 -6.34 -0.57 -15.48
C ILE A 6 -7.32 -1.55 -14.83
N HIS A 7 -8.43 -1.04 -14.27
CA HIS A 7 -9.44 -1.83 -13.56
C HIS A 7 -10.09 -2.91 -14.42
N LYS A 8 -10.30 -4.09 -13.85
CA LYS A 8 -11.11 -5.19 -14.37
C LYS A 8 -12.23 -5.54 -13.38
N PRO A 9 -13.34 -6.16 -13.85
CA PRO A 9 -14.50 -6.46 -13.00
C PRO A 9 -14.17 -7.27 -11.73
N ASN A 10 -13.23 -8.21 -11.82
CA ASN A 10 -12.84 -9.07 -10.69
C ASN A 10 -11.84 -8.43 -9.71
N ASP A 11 -11.29 -7.25 -10.02
CA ASP A 11 -10.32 -6.61 -9.14
C ASP A 11 -10.98 -6.10 -7.86
N LYS A 12 -12.25 -5.67 -7.94
CA LYS A 12 -12.96 -5.08 -6.81
C LYS A 12 -13.12 -6.06 -5.65
N SER A 13 -13.53 -7.30 -5.92
CA SER A 13 -13.69 -8.34 -4.89
C SER A 13 -12.37 -8.64 -4.21
N ILE A 14 -11.32 -8.90 -5.00
CA ILE A 14 -9.98 -9.21 -4.48
C ILE A 14 -9.44 -8.07 -3.60
N ILE A 15 -9.60 -6.82 -4.04
CA ILE A 15 -9.15 -5.65 -3.26
C ILE A 15 -9.94 -5.52 -1.96
N LEU A 16 -11.25 -5.76 -1.97
CA LEU A 16 -12.07 -5.70 -0.75
C LEU A 16 -11.69 -6.79 0.26
N ASP A 17 -11.40 -8.00 -0.21
CA ASP A 17 -10.93 -9.10 0.64
C ASP A 17 -9.58 -8.73 1.29
N LEU A 18 -8.63 -8.24 0.49
CA LEU A 18 -7.33 -7.76 0.98
C LEU A 18 -7.47 -6.59 1.98
N ILE A 19 -8.40 -5.66 1.76
CA ILE A 19 -8.68 -4.57 2.71
C ILE A 19 -9.20 -5.15 4.03
N SER A 20 -10.09 -6.14 3.98
CA SER A 20 -10.64 -6.78 5.16
C SER A 20 -9.54 -7.42 6.01
N ASP A 21 -8.56 -8.04 5.35
CA ASP A 21 -7.42 -8.66 6.04
C ASP A 21 -6.45 -7.61 6.59
N PHE A 22 -6.08 -6.60 5.81
CA PHE A 22 -5.18 -5.53 6.28
C PHE A 22 -5.78 -4.65 7.37
N LYS A 23 -7.11 -4.56 7.48
CA LYS A 23 -7.74 -3.87 8.62
C LYS A 23 -7.49 -4.57 9.95
N LYS A 24 -7.21 -5.87 9.94
CA LYS A 24 -6.90 -6.66 11.16
C LYS A 24 -5.43 -6.54 11.56
N TYR A 25 -4.57 -6.02 10.68
CA TYR A 25 -3.13 -5.91 10.93
C TYR A 25 -2.84 -4.83 11.95
N SER A 26 -1.78 -5.04 12.74
CA SER A 26 -1.19 -3.99 13.55
C SER A 26 -0.49 -2.93 12.68
N LYS A 27 -0.19 -1.79 13.28
CA LYS A 27 0.55 -0.71 12.62
C LYS A 27 1.94 -1.17 12.15
N GLU A 28 2.63 -1.96 12.97
CA GLU A 28 3.93 -2.54 12.66
C GLU A 28 3.84 -3.52 11.48
N GLU A 29 2.78 -4.34 11.44
CA GLU A 29 2.57 -5.30 10.35
C GLU A 29 2.36 -4.56 9.02
N LEU A 30 1.52 -3.52 9.00
CA LEU A 30 1.30 -2.70 7.80
C LEU A 30 2.58 -2.05 7.29
N ILE A 31 3.40 -1.51 8.20
CA ILE A 31 4.69 -0.89 7.87
C ILE A 31 5.66 -1.92 7.30
N LYS A 32 5.77 -3.10 7.93
CA LYS A 32 6.60 -4.20 7.45
C LYS A 32 6.19 -4.63 6.04
N ASP A 33 4.89 -4.75 5.80
CA ASP A 33 4.34 -5.17 4.52
C ASP A 33 4.58 -4.14 3.41
N TYR A 34 4.44 -2.85 3.74
CA TYR A 34 4.76 -1.74 2.84
C TYR A 34 6.25 -1.71 2.51
N ASN A 35 7.14 -1.77 3.52
CA ASN A 35 8.58 -1.73 3.33
C ASN A 35 9.08 -2.90 2.48
N ARG A 36 8.47 -4.09 2.63
CA ARG A 36 8.74 -5.23 1.75
C ARG A 36 8.35 -4.93 0.30
N ALA A 37 7.24 -4.24 0.07
CA ALA A 37 6.84 -3.84 -1.28
C ALA A 37 7.79 -2.80 -1.88
N VAL A 38 8.28 -1.85 -1.07
CA VAL A 38 9.30 -0.86 -1.49
C VAL A 38 10.61 -1.55 -1.86
N GLU A 39 11.06 -2.52 -1.06
CA GLU A 39 12.30 -3.28 -1.32
C GLU A 39 12.24 -4.11 -2.60
N ILE A 40 11.10 -4.77 -2.85
CA ILE A 40 10.90 -5.56 -4.08
C ILE A 40 10.74 -4.64 -5.30
N GLY A 41 10.19 -3.44 -5.13
CA GLY A 41 9.80 -2.55 -6.22
C GLY A 41 8.56 -3.06 -6.96
N ILE A 42 8.09 -2.31 -7.97
CA ILE A 42 6.92 -2.69 -8.75
C ILE A 42 7.36 -3.47 -9.99
N ILE A 43 7.09 -4.77 -10.02
CA ILE A 43 7.52 -5.67 -11.10
C ILE A 43 6.44 -5.93 -12.16
N GLY A 44 5.38 -5.13 -12.17
CA GLY A 44 4.31 -5.20 -13.18
C GLY A 44 3.17 -6.18 -12.86
N SER A 45 3.20 -6.84 -11.70
CA SER A 45 2.18 -7.83 -11.31
C SER A 45 0.86 -7.16 -10.92
N ARG A 46 -0.25 -7.65 -11.50
CA ARG A 46 -1.59 -7.19 -11.15
C ARG A 46 -1.95 -7.45 -9.68
N ALA A 47 -1.55 -8.61 -9.15
CA ALA A 47 -1.78 -8.96 -7.75
C ALA A 47 -1.03 -8.00 -6.81
N GLN A 48 0.17 -7.58 -7.20
CA GLN A 48 0.93 -6.58 -6.46
C GLN A 48 0.17 -5.24 -6.43
N ALA A 49 -0.35 -4.79 -7.58
CA ALA A 49 -1.13 -3.56 -7.65
C ALA A 49 -2.43 -3.61 -6.81
N GLN A 50 -3.18 -4.72 -6.88
CA GLN A 50 -4.36 -4.95 -6.03
C GLN A 50 -4.00 -4.85 -4.54
N ARG A 51 -2.89 -5.48 -4.14
CA ARG A 51 -2.37 -5.42 -2.77
C ARG A 51 -1.97 -4.02 -2.35
N LEU A 52 -1.28 -3.26 -3.21
CA LEU A 52 -0.88 -1.88 -2.93
C LEU A 52 -2.09 -0.94 -2.77
N ILE A 53 -3.15 -1.13 -3.58
CA ILE A 53 -4.40 -0.38 -3.42
C ILE A 53 -5.04 -0.69 -2.07
N ALA A 54 -5.16 -1.97 -1.71
CA ALA A 54 -5.71 -2.38 -0.43
C ALA A 54 -4.88 -1.83 0.75
N LEU A 55 -3.55 -1.89 0.63
CA LEU A 55 -2.63 -1.39 1.64
C LEU A 55 -2.75 0.12 1.80
N ASN A 56 -2.89 0.89 0.71
CA ASN A 56 -3.13 2.33 0.76
C ASN A 56 -4.40 2.67 1.58
N VAL A 57 -5.48 1.92 1.39
CA VAL A 57 -6.73 2.10 2.16
C VAL A 57 -6.52 1.76 3.63
N ALA A 58 -5.81 0.66 3.94
CA ALA A 58 -5.50 0.28 5.32
C ALA A 58 -4.65 1.35 6.02
N PHE A 59 -3.63 1.88 5.36
CA PHE A 59 -2.81 2.97 5.89
C PHE A 59 -3.63 4.22 6.19
N LYS A 60 -4.49 4.65 5.26
CA LYS A 60 -5.40 5.79 5.52
C LYS A 60 -6.34 5.54 6.69
N THR A 61 -6.74 4.28 6.92
CA THR A 61 -7.62 3.92 8.05
C THR A 61 -6.87 3.99 9.38
N HIS A 62 -5.63 3.48 9.44
CA HIS A 62 -4.85 3.35 10.68
C HIS A 62 -4.04 4.59 11.05
N PHE A 63 -3.60 5.36 10.05
CA PHE A 63 -2.68 6.49 10.21
C PHE A 63 -3.24 7.81 9.68
N SER A 64 -4.46 7.83 9.12
CA SER A 64 -5.04 9.01 8.41
C SER A 64 -4.25 9.51 7.19
N LYS A 65 -3.09 8.91 6.89
CA LYS A 65 -2.22 9.19 5.74
C LYS A 65 -1.64 7.89 5.19
N SER A 66 -1.19 7.90 3.93
CA SER A 66 -0.55 6.76 3.30
C SER A 66 0.79 7.15 2.64
N PRO A 67 1.81 6.30 2.76
CA PRO A 67 3.07 6.45 2.02
C PRO A 67 2.92 6.06 0.54
N ILE A 68 1.81 5.40 0.17
CA ILE A 68 1.51 4.99 -1.21
C ILE A 68 0.72 6.13 -1.86
N LYS A 69 1.23 6.65 -2.97
CA LYS A 69 0.52 7.66 -3.76
C LYS A 69 -0.28 6.97 -4.85
N ILE A 70 -1.58 7.30 -4.94
CA ILE A 70 -2.46 6.84 -6.01
C ILE A 70 -3.06 8.08 -6.68
N GLU A 71 -2.71 8.32 -7.93
CA GLU A 71 -3.22 9.44 -8.74
C GLU A 71 -4.29 8.92 -9.71
N ASP A 72 -5.41 9.65 -9.80
CA ASP A 72 -6.58 9.35 -10.66
C ASP A 72 -7.15 7.93 -10.53
N ASN A 73 -6.92 7.26 -9.40
CA ASN A 73 -7.26 5.85 -9.16
C ASN A 73 -6.63 4.86 -10.15
N ILE A 74 -5.56 5.27 -10.84
CA ILE A 74 -4.92 4.49 -11.91
C ILE A 74 -3.41 4.42 -11.69
N LEU A 75 -2.74 5.50 -11.29
CA LEU A 75 -1.29 5.53 -11.16
C LEU A 75 -0.86 5.25 -9.72
N ILE A 76 -0.22 4.11 -9.47
CA ILE A 76 0.31 3.72 -8.16
C ILE A 76 1.80 4.04 -8.10
N ARG A 77 2.22 4.84 -7.12
CA ARG A 77 3.61 5.19 -6.87
C ARG A 77 4.03 4.81 -5.45
N LEU A 78 5.09 4.02 -5.36
CA LEU A 78 5.80 3.76 -4.10
C LEU A 78 6.78 4.89 -3.84
N THR A 79 6.88 5.30 -2.56
CA THR A 79 7.85 6.26 -2.08
C THR A 79 9.00 5.50 -1.41
N ASP A 80 9.59 6.05 -0.33
CA ASP A 80 10.69 5.42 0.40
C ASP A 80 10.19 4.53 1.54
N LYS A 81 11.12 3.77 2.13
CA LYS A 81 10.88 2.97 3.33
C LYS A 81 10.52 3.88 4.51
N ILE A 82 9.67 3.38 5.39
CA ILE A 82 9.18 4.11 6.56
C ILE A 82 9.43 3.30 7.84
N GLU A 83 9.40 3.96 8.98
CA GLU A 83 9.41 3.31 10.28
C GLU A 83 8.26 3.81 11.16
N LEU A 84 7.87 2.98 12.13
CA LEU A 84 6.90 3.39 13.13
C LEU A 84 7.59 4.36 14.09
N PHE A 85 7.00 5.53 14.28
CA PHE A 85 7.47 6.55 15.21
C PHE A 85 6.30 7.00 16.07
N GLU A 86 6.39 6.71 17.36
CA GLU A 86 5.32 6.91 18.34
C GLU A 86 4.02 6.19 17.94
N ASN A 87 3.08 6.90 17.32
CA ASN A 87 1.79 6.38 16.86
C ASN A 87 1.55 6.64 15.36
N ASP A 88 2.57 7.14 14.66
CA ASP A 88 2.54 7.48 13.25
C ASP A 88 3.76 6.85 12.54
N TRP A 89 3.96 7.16 11.27
CA TRP A 89 5.15 6.76 10.53
C TRP A 89 5.92 7.97 9.98
N ARG A 90 7.23 7.79 9.86
CA ARG A 90 8.16 8.73 9.22
C ARG A 90 9.00 7.99 8.18
N TYR A 91 9.49 8.72 7.19
CA TYR A 91 10.45 8.18 6.22
C TYR A 91 11.78 7.92 6.91
N LEU A 92 12.44 6.83 6.53
CA LEU A 92 13.84 6.62 6.90
C LEU A 92 14.68 7.68 6.21
N GLU A 93 15.35 8.54 6.98
CA GLU A 93 16.38 9.43 6.43
C GLU A 93 17.54 8.55 5.94
N ASN A 94 17.84 8.65 4.64
CA ASN A 94 19.01 8.03 4.03
C ASN A 94 20.25 8.89 4.28
#